data_AF-X1C297-F1
#
_entry.id   AF-X1C297-F1
#
_cell.length_a   1.000
_cell.length_b   1.000
_cell.length_c   1.000
_cell.angle_alpha   90.00
_cell.angle_beta   90.00
_cell.angle_gamma   90.00
#
_symmetry.space_group_name_H-M   'P 1'
#
loop_
_entity.id
_entity.type
_entity.pdbx_description
1 polymer ?
#
loop_
_entity_poly.entity_id
_entity_poly.type
_entity_poly.pdbx_seq_one_letter_code
_entity_poly.pdbx_strand_id
1 'polypeptide(L)'
;AIISTWIMWIALTQENAHMGLSLGRLDHWLQPYFEADMEKIKTEQEKEQYIKRAVELMGSFFLRVSDQAPLVPDVGNYLFGGSSQDFALTVGGVDSQGNSAVCDMTFVILKVAEMLTLRDPNLNARYCPGVNSKEYLDRLIEVNINTHATPSIHNDIQMINALTKIGIQLEDARTWAATGCVEPTICGKHFGHTNCMMFNTIAAMEMTLNNGVHPVVSTSKQFGPQTGEVNEFKTFSDFVNAFKTQLHFMIEKSVEYNNLLGKGHQILHPSGLHIKNLRG
;
A
#
# COMPACT_ATOMS: atom_id res chain seq x y z
N ALA A 1 8.88 -15.97 -16.20
CA ALA A 1 8.71 -15.00 -15.10
C ALA A 1 7.34 -15.14 -14.42
N ILE A 2 6.22 -14.84 -15.10
CA ILE A 2 4.87 -14.85 -14.51
C ILE A 2 4.53 -16.10 -13.68
N ILE A 3 4.74 -17.31 -14.22
CA ILE A 3 4.46 -18.56 -13.50
C ILE A 3 5.28 -18.66 -12.20
N SER A 4 6.56 -18.24 -12.24
CA SER A 4 7.40 -18.24 -11.05
C SER A 4 6.91 -17.23 -10.01
N THR A 5 6.48 -16.04 -10.44
CA THR A 5 5.86 -15.04 -9.56
C THR A 5 4.60 -15.59 -8.90
N TRP A 6 3.75 -16.29 -9.67
CA TRP A 6 2.53 -16.91 -9.16
C TRP A 6 2.79 -18.05 -8.16
N ILE A 7 3.80 -18.90 -8.42
CA ILE A 7 4.19 -19.95 -7.46
C ILE A 7 4.70 -19.32 -6.15
N MET A 8 5.51 -18.27 -6.23
CA MET A 8 5.99 -17.54 -5.05
C MET A 8 4.84 -16.85 -4.31
N TRP A 9 3.88 -16.28 -5.04
CA TRP A 9 2.66 -15.71 -4.49
C TRP A 9 1.93 -16.74 -3.63
N ILE A 10 1.63 -17.93 -4.18
CA ILE A 10 0.99 -19.02 -3.44
C ILE A 10 1.81 -19.41 -2.20
N ALA A 11 3.13 -19.59 -2.35
CA ALA A 11 3.96 -20.03 -1.24
C ALA A 11 3.97 -19.01 -0.07
N LEU A 12 4.04 -17.72 -0.39
CA LEU A 12 4.02 -16.64 0.59
C LEU A 12 2.65 -16.47 1.23
N THR A 13 1.57 -16.65 0.47
CA THR A 13 0.23 -16.60 1.03
C THR A 13 -0.06 -17.79 1.93
N GLN A 14 0.47 -18.98 1.65
CA GLN A 14 0.38 -20.11 2.59
C GLN A 14 1.15 -19.92 3.91
N GLU A 15 2.11 -18.99 3.98
CA GLU A 15 2.88 -18.74 5.22
C GLU A 15 2.12 -17.86 6.23
N ASN A 16 1.34 -16.88 5.76
CA ASN A 16 0.71 -15.87 6.62
C ASN A 16 -0.77 -15.65 6.25
N ALA A 17 -1.53 -14.91 7.05
CA ALA A 17 -2.98 -14.73 6.88
C ALA A 17 -3.42 -13.91 5.64
N HIS A 18 -2.56 -13.75 4.62
CA HIS A 18 -2.91 -13.25 3.30
C HIS A 18 -3.43 -11.79 3.29
N MET A 19 -2.88 -10.89 4.11
CA MET A 19 -3.30 -9.48 4.12
C MET A 19 -2.12 -8.55 3.83
N GLY A 20 -2.27 -7.69 2.81
CA GLY A 20 -1.29 -6.67 2.43
C GLY A 20 -0.05 -7.16 1.68
N LEU A 21 0.11 -8.47 1.42
CA LEU A 21 1.24 -9.00 0.64
C LEU A 21 1.18 -8.46 -0.79
N SER A 22 2.10 -7.57 -1.15
CA SER A 22 1.98 -6.78 -2.39
C SER A 22 2.98 -7.20 -3.47
N LEU A 23 2.60 -6.99 -4.73
CA LEU A 23 3.37 -7.36 -5.93
C LEU A 23 4.47 -6.35 -6.29
N GLY A 24 4.53 -5.22 -5.59
CA GLY A 24 5.57 -4.21 -5.77
C GLY A 24 5.60 -3.65 -7.19
N ARG A 25 6.81 -3.42 -7.73
CA ARG A 25 7.04 -2.89 -9.09
C ARG A 25 7.10 -4.01 -10.13
N LEU A 26 5.96 -4.66 -10.33
CA LEU A 26 5.88 -5.84 -11.21
C LEU A 26 6.22 -5.49 -12.67
N ASP A 27 5.92 -4.27 -13.12
CA ASP A 27 6.32 -3.78 -14.45
C ASP A 27 7.84 -3.89 -14.65
N HIS A 28 8.63 -3.48 -13.66
CA HIS A 28 10.09 -3.56 -13.71
C HIS A 28 10.62 -4.98 -13.62
N TRP A 29 9.99 -5.83 -12.81
CA TRP A 29 10.45 -7.22 -12.65
C TRP A 29 10.23 -8.03 -13.92
N LEU A 30 9.21 -7.69 -14.71
CA LEU A 30 8.85 -8.38 -15.93
C LEU A 30 9.48 -7.77 -17.19
N GLN A 31 9.82 -6.47 -17.17
CA GLN A 31 10.38 -5.77 -18.33
C GLN A 31 11.60 -6.47 -18.96
N PRO A 32 12.62 -6.97 -18.22
CA PRO A 32 13.76 -7.63 -18.84
C PRO A 32 13.39 -8.91 -19.61
N TYR A 33 12.35 -9.63 -19.18
CA TYR A 33 11.86 -10.82 -19.87
C TYR A 33 11.07 -10.46 -21.12
N PHE A 34 10.28 -9.38 -21.05
CA PHE A 34 9.55 -8.84 -22.19
C PHE A 34 10.52 -8.36 -23.28
N GLU A 35 11.55 -7.59 -22.92
CA GLU A 35 12.58 -7.10 -23.83
C GLU A 35 13.36 -8.25 -24.48
N ALA A 36 13.81 -9.23 -23.69
CA ALA A 36 14.56 -10.37 -24.20
C ALA A 36 13.77 -11.24 -25.20
N ASP A 37 12.44 -11.27 -25.11
CA ASP A 37 11.60 -11.94 -26.10
C ASP A 37 11.32 -11.04 -27.31
N MET A 38 11.10 -9.74 -27.10
CA MET A 38 10.92 -8.76 -28.16
C MET A 38 12.14 -8.66 -29.08
N GLU A 39 13.36 -8.82 -28.56
CA GLU A 39 14.60 -8.86 -29.36
C GLU A 39 14.65 -10.01 -30.38
N LYS A 40 13.92 -11.11 -30.12
CA LYS A 40 13.90 -12.29 -31.00
C LYS A 40 12.91 -12.12 -32.16
N ILE A 41 12.01 -11.15 -32.06
CA ILE A 41 10.93 -10.90 -33.01
C ILE A 41 11.49 -10.17 -34.23
N LYS A 42 11.10 -10.63 -35.43
CA LYS A 42 11.64 -10.10 -36.70
C LYS A 42 10.60 -9.37 -37.54
N THR A 43 9.32 -9.58 -37.26
CA THR A 43 8.21 -9.03 -38.04
C THR A 43 7.21 -8.31 -37.14
N GLU A 44 6.53 -7.30 -37.70
CA GLU A 44 5.46 -6.60 -36.97
C GLU A 44 4.29 -7.52 -36.60
N GLN A 45 4.02 -8.54 -37.42
CA GLN A 45 2.97 -9.52 -37.13
C GLN A 45 3.29 -10.37 -35.89
N GLU A 46 4.54 -10.84 -35.78
CA GLU A 46 5.02 -11.56 -34.59
C GLU A 46 4.98 -10.66 -33.34
N LYS A 47 5.33 -9.38 -33.50
CA LYS A 47 5.28 -8.38 -32.42
C LYS A 47 3.86 -8.20 -31.89
N GLU A 48 2.89 -8.01 -32.78
CA GLU A 48 1.49 -7.87 -32.40
C GLU A 48 0.96 -9.12 -31.68
N GLN A 49 1.30 -10.31 -32.19
CA GLN A 49 0.94 -11.59 -31.56
C GLN A 49 1.57 -11.74 -30.17
N TYR A 50 2.83 -11.35 -30.01
CA TYR A 50 3.51 -11.41 -28.73
C TYR A 50 2.89 -10.46 -27.70
N ILE A 51 2.60 -9.21 -28.08
CA ILE A 51 1.94 -8.24 -27.21
C ILE A 51 0.56 -8.75 -26.77
N LYS A 52 -0.23 -9.31 -27.69
CA LYS A 52 -1.52 -9.95 -27.36
C LYS A 52 -1.34 -11.07 -26.33
N ARG A 53 -0.34 -11.93 -26.53
CA ARG A 53 -0.01 -13.01 -25.58
C ARG A 53 0.45 -12.47 -24.23
N ALA A 54 1.24 -11.39 -24.19
CA ALA A 54 1.68 -10.77 -22.95
C ALA A 54 0.50 -10.22 -22.14
N VAL A 55 -0.44 -9.55 -22.81
CA VAL A 55 -1.70 -9.07 -22.21
C VAL A 55 -2.53 -10.25 -21.70
N GLU A 56 -2.68 -11.32 -22.49
CA GLU A 56 -3.44 -12.52 -22.09
C GLU A 56 -2.83 -13.22 -20.87
N LEU A 57 -1.51 -13.39 -20.84
CA LEU A 57 -0.80 -14.01 -19.71
C LEU A 57 -0.89 -13.15 -18.46
N MET A 58 -0.75 -11.84 -18.59
CA MET A 58 -0.89 -10.90 -17.47
C MET A 58 -2.32 -10.85 -16.94
N GLY A 59 -3.33 -10.87 -17.82
CA GLY A 59 -4.73 -10.97 -17.43
C GLY A 59 -5.06 -12.29 -16.73
N SER A 60 -4.53 -13.40 -17.23
CA SER A 60 -4.61 -14.71 -16.55
C SER A 60 -3.96 -14.66 -15.17
N PHE A 61 -2.82 -13.99 -15.04
CA PHE A 61 -2.15 -13.80 -13.76
C PHE A 61 -3.01 -12.98 -12.79
N PHE A 62 -3.60 -11.86 -13.23
CA PHE A 62 -4.50 -11.04 -12.41
C PHE A 62 -5.67 -11.88 -11.87
N LEU A 63 -6.34 -12.64 -12.72
CA LEU A 63 -7.42 -13.53 -12.28
C LEU A 63 -6.97 -14.54 -11.22
N ARG A 64 -5.72 -15.03 -11.32
CA ARG A 64 -5.14 -16.02 -10.40
C ARG A 64 -4.67 -15.45 -9.07
N VAL A 65 -4.23 -14.20 -9.01
CA VAL A 65 -3.86 -13.57 -7.74
C VAL A 65 -5.08 -13.01 -7.01
N SER A 66 -6.13 -12.67 -7.77
CA SER A 66 -7.39 -12.16 -7.23
C SER A 66 -8.39 -13.26 -6.81
N ASP A 67 -8.05 -14.54 -6.98
CA ASP A 67 -8.89 -15.67 -6.55
C ASP A 67 -8.78 -16.00 -5.05
N GLN A 68 -7.89 -15.32 -4.33
CA GLN A 68 -7.60 -15.55 -2.92
C GLN A 68 -8.35 -14.55 -2.04
N ALA A 69 -8.98 -15.01 -0.96
CA ALA A 69 -9.65 -14.16 0.04
C ALA A 69 -9.15 -14.53 1.44
N PRO A 70 -8.68 -13.56 2.26
CA PRO A 70 -8.25 -13.85 3.60
C PRO A 70 -9.47 -14.18 4.47
N LEU A 71 -9.29 -15.10 5.42
CA LEU A 71 -10.27 -15.31 6.47
C LEU A 71 -10.16 -14.17 7.48
N VAL A 72 -11.16 -13.28 7.50
CA VAL A 72 -11.23 -12.17 8.44
C VAL A 72 -12.33 -12.42 9.48
N PRO A 73 -12.12 -12.07 10.76
CA PRO A 73 -13.20 -12.05 11.74
C PRO A 73 -14.29 -11.04 11.34
N ASP A 74 -15.52 -11.20 11.83
CA ASP A 74 -16.65 -10.34 11.45
C ASP A 74 -16.41 -8.84 11.66
N VAL A 75 -15.65 -8.47 12.69
CA VAL A 75 -15.26 -7.07 12.91
C VAL A 75 -14.48 -6.49 11.71
N GLY A 76 -13.67 -7.32 11.05
CA GLY A 76 -12.94 -6.94 9.85
C GLY A 76 -13.86 -6.60 8.68
N ASN A 77 -15.01 -7.24 8.55
CA ASN A 77 -15.99 -6.92 7.50
C ASN A 77 -16.52 -5.49 7.62
N TYR A 78 -16.68 -4.98 8.85
CA TYR A 78 -17.12 -3.59 9.08
C TYR A 78 -15.99 -2.57 8.92
N LEU A 79 -14.76 -2.94 9.28
CA LEU A 79 -13.61 -2.03 9.28
C LEU A 79 -12.96 -1.90 7.89
N PHE A 80 -12.95 -2.97 7.11
CA PHE A 80 -12.22 -3.06 5.83
C PHE A 80 -13.15 -3.24 4.62
N GLY A 81 -14.47 -3.27 4.82
CA GLY A 81 -15.43 -3.41 3.72
C GLY A 81 -15.49 -4.81 3.11
N GLY A 82 -15.00 -5.83 3.84
CA GLY A 82 -15.05 -7.24 3.45
C GLY A 82 -13.71 -7.95 3.63
N SER A 83 -13.55 -9.08 2.92
CA SER A 83 -12.34 -9.90 2.87
C SER A 83 -11.51 -9.62 1.61
N SER A 84 -11.09 -8.37 1.40
CA SER A 84 -10.08 -8.07 0.39
C SER A 84 -8.69 -8.46 0.90
N GLN A 85 -7.83 -8.91 -0.02
CA GLN A 85 -6.42 -9.19 0.25
C GLN A 85 -5.61 -7.89 0.41
N ASP A 86 -6.13 -6.79 -0.15
CA ASP A 86 -5.53 -5.47 -0.20
C ASP A 86 -4.09 -5.51 -0.72
N PHE A 87 -3.81 -6.29 -1.76
CA PHE A 87 -2.47 -6.32 -2.33
C PHE A 87 -2.29 -5.25 -3.39
N ALA A 88 -1.20 -4.49 -3.25
CA ALA A 88 -0.85 -3.46 -4.20
C ALA A 88 -0.01 -4.01 -5.34
N LEU A 89 -0.23 -3.49 -6.54
CA LEU A 89 0.70 -3.52 -7.66
C LEU A 89 1.03 -2.07 -8.02
N THR A 90 2.31 -1.72 -8.10
CA THR A 90 2.75 -0.36 -8.45
C THR A 90 3.40 -0.32 -9.83
N VAL A 91 3.06 0.67 -10.65
CA VAL A 91 3.69 0.91 -11.96
C VAL A 91 4.24 2.33 -12.12
N GLY A 92 5.19 2.50 -13.03
CA GLY A 92 5.74 3.80 -13.44
C GLY A 92 6.59 4.48 -12.37
N GLY A 93 6.65 5.81 -12.41
CA GLY A 93 7.49 6.63 -11.53
C GLY A 93 8.91 6.82 -12.07
N VAL A 94 9.90 6.81 -11.18
CA VAL A 94 11.33 6.98 -11.52
C VAL A 94 12.20 5.77 -11.16
N ASP A 95 13.38 5.69 -11.74
CA ASP A 95 14.44 4.73 -11.39
C ASP A 95 15.30 5.27 -10.23
N SER A 96 16.29 4.48 -9.77
CA SER A 96 17.18 4.89 -8.67
C SER A 96 18.01 6.15 -9.00
N GLN A 97 18.24 6.42 -10.28
CA GLN A 97 18.96 7.60 -10.78
C GLN A 97 18.05 8.82 -10.95
N GLY A 98 16.73 8.64 -10.89
CA GLY A 98 15.73 9.68 -11.05
C GLY A 98 15.24 9.87 -12.50
N ASN A 99 15.60 8.97 -13.42
CA ASN A 99 15.05 8.98 -14.78
C ASN A 99 13.66 8.36 -14.81
N SER A 100 12.91 8.62 -15.88
CA SER A 100 11.61 7.98 -16.09
C SER A 100 11.77 6.46 -16.09
N ALA A 101 10.96 5.80 -15.28
CA ALA A 101 10.92 4.35 -15.16
C ALA A 101 9.68 3.74 -15.83
N VAL A 102 8.89 4.54 -16.55
CA VAL A 102 7.77 4.04 -17.36
C VAL A 102 8.32 3.18 -18.50
N CYS A 103 7.83 1.94 -18.63
CA CYS A 103 8.28 0.97 -19.61
C CYS A 103 7.11 0.27 -20.34
N ASP A 104 7.39 -0.62 -21.29
CA ASP A 104 6.35 -1.32 -22.05
C ASP A 104 5.42 -2.14 -21.13
N MET A 105 5.98 -2.80 -20.13
CA MET A 105 5.20 -3.56 -19.15
C MET A 105 4.28 -2.67 -18.31
N THR A 106 4.61 -1.39 -18.10
CA THR A 106 3.69 -0.42 -17.48
C THR A 106 2.39 -0.32 -18.31
N PHE A 107 2.50 -0.21 -19.63
CA PHE A 107 1.34 -0.10 -20.51
C PHE A 107 0.57 -1.42 -20.67
N VAL A 108 1.26 -2.56 -20.70
CA VAL A 108 0.61 -3.89 -20.71
C VAL A 108 -0.24 -4.07 -19.46
N ILE A 109 0.30 -3.73 -18.28
CA ILE A 109 -0.42 -3.84 -17.00
C ILE A 109 -1.61 -2.88 -16.96
N LEU A 110 -1.44 -1.63 -17.38
CA LEU A 110 -2.54 -0.66 -17.49
C LEU A 110 -3.64 -1.14 -18.43
N LYS A 111 -3.26 -1.79 -19.54
CA LYS A 111 -4.24 -2.36 -20.48
C LYS A 111 -5.04 -3.50 -19.86
N VAL A 112 -4.38 -4.40 -19.13
CA VAL A 112 -5.05 -5.51 -18.43
C VAL A 112 -6.01 -4.99 -17.36
N ALA A 113 -5.57 -4.01 -16.55
CA ALA A 113 -6.41 -3.40 -15.53
C ALA A 113 -7.69 -2.77 -16.11
N GLU A 114 -7.54 -2.02 -17.21
CA GLU A 114 -8.65 -1.45 -17.96
C GLU A 114 -9.59 -2.52 -18.55
N MET A 115 -9.05 -3.61 -19.09
CA MET A 115 -9.84 -4.66 -19.71
C MET A 115 -10.64 -5.48 -18.70
N LEU A 116 -10.06 -5.79 -17.55
CA LEU A 116 -10.65 -6.71 -16.57
C LEU A 116 -11.50 -6.00 -15.51
N THR A 117 -11.24 -4.72 -15.24
CA THR A 117 -11.95 -3.90 -14.24
C THR A 117 -12.16 -4.61 -12.90
N LEU A 118 -11.20 -5.44 -12.49
CA LEU A 118 -11.23 -6.16 -11.22
C LEU A 118 -10.92 -5.22 -10.07
N ARG A 119 -11.44 -5.54 -8.88
CA ARG A 119 -11.09 -4.87 -7.64
C ARG A 119 -9.60 -5.05 -7.29
N ASP A 120 -9.10 -6.28 -7.47
CA ASP A 120 -7.74 -6.69 -7.15
C ASP A 120 -6.97 -7.04 -8.44
N PRO A 121 -5.67 -6.75 -8.56
CA PRO A 121 -4.83 -6.02 -7.60
C PRO A 121 -5.28 -4.57 -7.41
N ASN A 122 -5.02 -4.03 -6.22
CA ASN A 122 -5.09 -2.60 -5.99
C ASN A 122 -3.97 -1.89 -6.77
N LEU A 123 -4.32 -1.39 -7.97
CA LEU A 123 -3.35 -0.81 -8.88
C LEU A 123 -2.98 0.62 -8.44
N ASN A 124 -1.69 0.83 -8.26
CA ASN A 124 -1.07 2.09 -7.91
C ASN A 124 -0.16 2.53 -9.05
N ALA A 125 -0.18 3.81 -9.38
CA ALA A 125 0.65 4.41 -10.42
C ALA A 125 1.46 5.57 -9.83
N ARG A 126 2.75 5.56 -10.08
CA ARG A 126 3.65 6.63 -9.65
C ARG A 126 3.84 7.62 -10.78
N TYR A 127 3.70 8.91 -10.47
CA TYR A 127 3.90 9.98 -11.44
C TYR A 127 4.84 11.04 -10.87
N CYS A 128 5.94 11.29 -11.58
CA CYS A 128 6.92 12.31 -11.28
C CYS A 128 6.82 13.46 -12.30
N PRO A 129 6.21 14.61 -11.93
CA PRO A 129 6.13 15.78 -12.79
C PRO A 129 7.50 16.23 -13.30
N GLY A 130 7.59 16.53 -14.60
CA GLY A 130 8.83 16.96 -15.25
C GLY A 130 9.79 15.83 -15.62
N VAL A 131 9.55 14.59 -15.16
CA VAL A 131 10.33 13.40 -15.55
C VAL A 131 9.49 12.44 -16.38
N ASN A 132 8.29 12.09 -15.92
CA ASN A 132 7.39 11.24 -16.70
C ASN A 132 6.63 12.05 -17.75
N SER A 133 6.36 11.42 -18.89
CA SER A 133 5.75 12.08 -20.03
C SER A 133 4.28 12.45 -19.79
N LYS A 134 3.76 13.38 -20.59
CA LYS A 134 2.34 13.76 -20.54
C LYS A 134 1.45 12.61 -21.01
N GLU A 135 1.90 11.85 -22.01
CA GLU A 135 1.18 10.71 -22.59
C GLU A 135 0.97 9.61 -21.55
N TYR A 136 1.96 9.39 -20.67
CA TYR A 136 1.79 8.47 -19.55
C TYR A 136 0.72 8.96 -18.57
N LEU A 137 0.74 10.25 -18.19
CA LEU A 137 -0.28 10.82 -17.31
C LEU A 137 -1.69 10.75 -17.93
N ASP A 138 -1.83 11.10 -19.21
CA ASP A 138 -3.09 11.01 -19.94
C ASP A 138 -3.61 9.57 -19.94
N ARG A 139 -2.73 8.59 -20.17
CA ARG A 139 -3.09 7.16 -20.11
C ARG A 139 -3.52 6.73 -18.71
N LEU A 140 -2.86 7.18 -17.65
CA LEU A 140 -3.29 6.89 -16.27
C LEU A 140 -4.71 7.42 -16.00
N ILE A 141 -5.00 8.64 -16.46
CA ILE A 141 -6.32 9.27 -16.29
C ILE A 141 -7.39 8.51 -17.07
N GLU A 142 -7.10 8.11 -18.31
CA GLU A 142 -8.01 7.31 -19.14
C GLU A 142 -8.37 5.98 -18.45
N VAL A 143 -7.37 5.24 -17.96
CA VAL A 143 -7.61 3.98 -17.22
C VAL A 143 -8.42 4.26 -15.96
N ASN A 144 -8.08 5.31 -15.21
CA ASN A 144 -8.82 5.69 -14.00
C ASN A 144 -10.31 5.93 -14.26
N ILE A 145 -10.63 6.64 -15.33
CA ILE A 145 -12.02 6.89 -15.75
C ILE A 145 -12.69 5.58 -16.16
N ASN A 146 -12.04 4.77 -17.01
CA ASN A 146 -12.62 3.55 -17.57
C ASN A 146 -12.90 2.46 -16.52
N THR A 147 -12.12 2.46 -15.43
CA THR A 147 -12.25 1.47 -14.34
C THR A 147 -13.01 1.99 -13.12
N HIS A 148 -13.44 3.25 -13.11
CA HIS A 148 -14.13 3.90 -11.99
C HIS A 148 -13.27 4.02 -10.72
N ALA A 149 -12.07 4.62 -10.87
CA ALA A 149 -11.13 5.04 -9.81
C ALA A 149 -9.84 4.21 -9.63
N THR A 150 -9.41 3.40 -10.60
CA THR A 150 -8.08 2.75 -10.58
C THR A 150 -7.27 3.02 -11.85
N PRO A 151 -5.98 3.40 -11.80
CA PRO A 151 -5.09 3.32 -10.64
C PRO A 151 -5.20 4.50 -9.69
N SER A 152 -4.79 4.28 -8.44
CA SER A 152 -4.44 5.36 -7.50
C SER A 152 -3.15 6.04 -7.98
N ILE A 153 -3.21 7.35 -8.27
CA ILE A 153 -2.08 8.10 -8.84
C ILE A 153 -1.34 8.85 -7.73
N HIS A 154 -0.04 8.56 -7.59
CA HIS A 154 0.81 9.09 -6.52
C HIS A 154 1.80 10.12 -7.04
N ASN A 155 1.95 11.22 -6.29
CA ASN A 155 2.96 12.25 -6.58
C ASN A 155 4.33 11.80 -6.05
N ASP A 156 5.22 11.40 -6.97
CA ASP A 156 6.52 10.85 -6.62
C ASP A 156 7.42 11.87 -5.90
N ILE A 157 7.35 13.16 -6.27
CA ILE A 157 8.18 14.20 -5.65
C ILE A 157 7.88 14.29 -4.16
N GLN A 158 6.59 14.35 -3.79
CA GLN A 158 6.19 14.45 -2.39
C GLN A 158 6.49 13.16 -1.63
N MET A 159 6.28 12.00 -2.26
CA MET A 159 6.54 10.71 -1.61
C MET A 159 8.04 10.49 -1.34
N ILE A 160 8.90 10.75 -2.32
CA ILE A 160 10.36 10.65 -2.18
C ILE A 160 10.86 11.61 -1.10
N ASN A 161 10.33 12.84 -1.05
CA ASN A 161 10.66 13.81 0.00
C ASN A 161 10.23 13.33 1.39
N ALA A 162 9.07 12.67 1.52
CA ALA A 162 8.61 12.13 2.80
C ALA A 162 9.49 10.94 3.27
N LEU A 163 9.81 10.02 2.36
CA LEU A 163 10.64 8.85 2.65
C LEU A 163 12.08 9.23 3.04
N THR A 164 12.68 10.20 2.34
CA THR A 164 14.03 10.68 2.66
C THR A 164 14.09 11.41 4.00
N LYS A 165 13.04 12.15 4.39
CA LYS A 165 12.95 12.81 5.71
C LYS A 165 12.98 11.83 6.88
N ILE A 166 12.50 10.60 6.69
CA ILE A 166 12.55 9.54 7.72
C ILE A 166 13.83 8.69 7.63
N GLY A 167 14.81 9.10 6.82
CA GLY A 167 16.14 8.46 6.76
C GLY A 167 16.31 7.37 5.71
N ILE A 168 15.33 7.15 4.83
CA ILE A 168 15.49 6.23 3.69
C ILE A 168 16.43 6.87 2.66
N GLN A 169 17.42 6.09 2.19
CA GLN A 169 18.37 6.55 1.19
C GLN A 169 17.65 6.99 -0.09
N LEU A 170 18.10 8.09 -0.71
CA LEU A 170 17.42 8.68 -1.87
C LEU A 170 17.21 7.69 -3.03
N GLU A 171 18.21 6.86 -3.32
CA GLU A 171 18.13 5.83 -4.36
C GLU A 171 17.02 4.80 -4.05
N ASP A 172 16.89 4.40 -2.79
CA ASP A 172 15.85 3.49 -2.34
C ASP A 172 14.49 4.17 -2.32
N ALA A 173 14.40 5.40 -1.80
CA ALA A 173 13.19 6.21 -1.80
C ALA A 173 12.64 6.41 -3.22
N ARG A 174 13.50 6.54 -4.23
CA ARG A 174 13.11 6.61 -5.65
C ARG A 174 12.57 5.32 -6.23
N THR A 175 12.76 4.18 -5.57
CA THR A 175 12.31 2.86 -6.06
C THR A 175 11.14 2.29 -5.26
N TRP A 176 10.50 3.12 -4.42
CA TRP A 176 9.37 2.73 -3.58
C TRP A 176 8.19 2.12 -4.37
N ALA A 177 7.40 1.31 -3.69
CA ALA A 177 6.11 0.80 -4.18
C ALA A 177 5.07 0.88 -3.08
N ALA A 178 3.79 0.94 -3.45
CA ALA A 178 2.71 0.78 -2.49
C ALA A 178 2.69 -0.66 -1.96
N THR A 179 2.32 -0.80 -0.69
CA THR A 179 2.00 -2.06 -0.01
C THR A 179 0.66 -1.88 0.66
N GLY A 180 -0.26 -2.83 0.52
CA GLY A 180 -1.59 -2.64 1.07
C GLY A 180 -2.44 -1.73 0.18
N CYS A 181 -2.90 -0.64 0.79
CA CYS A 181 -3.72 0.37 0.16
C CYS A 181 -2.88 1.38 -0.62
N VAL A 182 -2.00 2.09 0.09
CA VAL A 182 -1.23 3.24 -0.42
C VAL A 182 0.14 3.39 0.26
N GLU A 183 0.47 2.51 1.18
CA GLU A 183 1.60 2.70 2.08
C GLU A 183 2.92 2.51 1.35
N PRO A 184 3.83 3.49 1.36
CA PRO A 184 5.08 3.40 0.62
C PRO A 184 6.08 2.48 1.33
N THR A 185 6.56 1.45 0.62
CA THR A 185 7.63 0.57 1.09
C THR A 185 8.72 0.43 0.04
N ILE A 186 9.90 -0.04 0.47
CA ILE A 186 11.01 -0.34 -0.43
C ILE A 186 11.03 -1.85 -0.68
N CYS A 187 10.74 -2.24 -1.92
CA CYS A 187 10.62 -3.65 -2.31
C CYS A 187 11.86 -4.44 -1.86
N GLY A 188 11.65 -5.46 -1.03
CA GLY A 188 12.71 -6.35 -0.56
C GLY A 188 13.73 -5.72 0.40
N LYS A 189 13.55 -4.48 0.86
CA LYS A 189 14.45 -3.81 1.84
C LYS A 189 13.73 -3.25 3.06
N HIS A 190 12.42 -3.13 2.99
CA HIS A 190 11.60 -2.57 4.06
C HIS A 190 10.59 -3.63 4.53
N PHE A 191 10.66 -4.00 5.81
CA PHE A 191 9.59 -4.75 6.47
C PHE A 191 8.52 -3.77 6.98
N GLY A 192 7.70 -3.28 6.05
CA GLY A 192 6.69 -2.26 6.32
C GLY A 192 5.49 -2.86 7.07
N HIS A 193 5.47 -2.74 8.40
CA HIS A 193 4.28 -3.02 9.20
C HIS A 193 3.40 -1.76 9.22
N THR A 194 2.41 -1.71 8.32
CA THR A 194 1.63 -0.49 8.04
C THR A 194 0.86 -0.02 9.25
N ASN A 195 0.15 -0.92 9.93
CA ASN A 195 -0.51 -0.64 11.21
C ASN A 195 -1.06 -1.92 11.88
N CYS A 196 -1.16 -1.94 13.22
CA CYS A 196 -1.98 -2.93 13.94
C CYS A 196 -3.20 -2.32 14.64
N MET A 197 -3.39 -0.99 14.59
CA MET A 197 -4.50 -0.30 15.27
C MET A 197 -5.01 0.89 14.48
N MET A 198 -6.30 0.92 14.18
CA MET A 198 -6.91 2.14 13.64
C MET A 198 -7.03 3.23 14.71
N PHE A 199 -6.57 4.43 14.38
CA PHE A 199 -6.55 5.57 15.29
C PHE A 199 -7.59 6.59 14.86
N ASN A 200 -8.52 6.94 15.75
CA ASN A 200 -9.54 7.96 15.50
C ASN A 200 -9.27 9.20 16.36
N THR A 201 -8.88 10.32 15.73
CA THR A 201 -8.63 11.59 16.42
C THR A 201 -9.90 12.21 17.00
N ILE A 202 -11.09 11.84 16.50
CA ILE A 202 -12.36 12.27 17.08
C ILE A 202 -12.58 11.66 18.46
N ALA A 203 -12.09 10.45 18.73
CA ALA A 203 -12.16 9.87 20.08
C ALA A 203 -11.39 10.72 21.10
N ALA A 204 -10.20 11.23 20.73
CA ALA A 204 -9.46 12.18 21.57
C ALA A 204 -10.25 13.48 21.80
N MET A 205 -10.97 13.95 20.77
CA MET A 205 -11.83 15.13 20.87
C MET A 205 -13.01 14.89 21.82
N GLU A 206 -13.72 13.77 21.68
CA GLU A 206 -14.81 13.39 22.58
C GLU A 206 -14.32 13.27 24.02
N MET A 207 -13.15 12.66 24.24
CA MET A 207 -12.54 12.58 25.56
C MET A 207 -12.16 13.96 26.10
N THR A 208 -11.69 14.88 25.26
CA THR A 208 -11.41 16.26 25.66
C THR A 208 -12.68 16.97 26.15
N LEU A 209 -13.80 16.76 25.46
CA LEU A 209 -15.09 17.38 25.79
C LEU A 209 -15.75 16.77 27.03
N ASN A 210 -15.32 15.58 27.46
CA ASN A 210 -15.89 14.85 28.58
C ASN A 210 -14.83 14.52 29.64
N ASN A 211 -13.83 15.39 29.80
CA ASN A 211 -12.80 15.31 30.84
C ASN A 211 -12.13 13.90 30.95
N GLY A 212 -11.88 13.27 29.82
CA GLY A 212 -11.22 11.96 29.65
C GLY A 212 -12.16 10.74 29.62
N VAL A 213 -13.48 10.92 29.68
CA VAL A 213 -14.47 9.86 29.43
C VAL A 213 -14.74 9.75 27.92
N HIS A 214 -14.79 8.53 27.38
CA HIS A 214 -15.16 8.31 25.97
C HIS A 214 -16.65 7.93 25.88
N PRO A 215 -17.54 8.87 25.52
CA PRO A 215 -18.99 8.73 25.71
C PRO A 215 -19.64 7.64 24.86
N VAL A 216 -19.07 7.31 23.69
CA VAL A 216 -19.54 6.21 22.82
C VAL A 216 -19.26 4.84 23.43
N VAL A 217 -18.18 4.72 24.22
CA VAL A 217 -17.75 3.44 24.82
C VAL A 217 -18.31 3.27 26.23
N SER A 218 -18.34 4.34 27.02
CA SER A 218 -18.88 4.33 28.38
C SER A 218 -19.25 5.75 28.83
N THR A 219 -20.31 5.86 29.62
CA THR A 219 -20.75 7.12 30.21
C THR A 219 -20.09 7.43 31.55
N SER A 220 -19.34 6.49 32.14
CA SER A 220 -18.79 6.64 33.50
C SER A 220 -17.33 6.20 33.65
N LYS A 221 -16.80 5.42 32.71
CA LYS A 221 -15.42 4.94 32.78
C LYS A 221 -14.45 6.02 32.33
N GLN A 222 -13.52 6.37 33.22
CA GLN A 222 -12.36 7.20 32.90
C GLN A 222 -11.39 6.40 32.02
N PHE A 223 -11.16 6.85 30.78
CA PHE A 223 -10.19 6.23 29.88
C PHE A 223 -8.91 7.06 29.79
N GLY A 224 -9.06 8.35 29.49
CA GLY A 224 -7.96 9.29 29.34
C GLY A 224 -7.68 10.08 30.61
N PRO A 225 -6.63 10.91 30.61
CA PRO A 225 -6.36 11.85 31.69
C PRO A 225 -7.53 12.82 31.88
N GLN A 226 -7.70 13.32 33.12
CA GLN A 226 -8.63 14.41 33.40
C GLN A 226 -7.97 15.72 33.01
N THR A 227 -8.45 16.32 31.92
CA THR A 227 -7.87 17.53 31.32
C THR A 227 -8.65 18.81 31.66
N GLY A 228 -9.65 18.72 32.54
CA GLY A 228 -10.56 19.82 32.91
C GLY A 228 -11.90 19.72 32.20
N GLU A 229 -12.90 20.39 32.76
CA GLU A 229 -14.23 20.49 32.18
C GLU A 229 -14.27 21.59 31.10
N VAL A 230 -15.13 21.43 30.08
CA VAL A 230 -15.17 22.35 28.93
C VAL A 230 -15.50 23.79 29.35
N ASN A 231 -16.30 23.97 30.39
CA ASN A 231 -16.67 25.28 30.92
C ASN A 231 -15.56 25.95 31.76
N GLU A 232 -14.46 25.25 32.03
CA GLU A 232 -13.30 25.75 32.79
C GLU A 232 -12.20 26.33 31.87
N PHE A 233 -12.21 25.98 30.57
CA PHE A 233 -11.23 26.50 29.61
C PHE A 233 -11.48 27.99 29.33
N LYS A 234 -10.50 28.83 29.67
CA LYS A 234 -10.60 30.30 29.51
C LYS A 234 -10.26 30.75 28.10
N THR A 235 -9.45 29.97 27.40
CA THR A 235 -9.01 30.25 26.03
C THR A 235 -9.12 29.02 25.15
N PHE A 236 -9.17 29.23 23.83
CA PHE A 236 -9.07 28.14 22.87
C PHE A 236 -7.73 27.38 22.99
N SER A 237 -6.66 28.05 23.43
CA SER A 237 -5.37 27.40 23.64
C SER A 237 -5.42 26.39 24.80
N ASP A 238 -6.17 26.68 25.86
CA ASP A 238 -6.38 25.74 26.97
C ASP A 238 -7.07 24.46 26.48
N PHE A 239 -8.12 24.62 25.65
CA PHE A 239 -8.80 23.51 25.01
C PHE A 239 -7.89 22.70 24.08
N VAL A 240 -7.09 23.36 23.23
CA VAL A 240 -6.13 22.68 22.34
C VAL A 240 -5.08 21.92 23.14
N ASN A 241 -4.63 22.44 24.28
CA ASN A 241 -3.69 21.75 25.16
C ASN A 241 -4.33 20.52 25.83
N ALA A 242 -5.60 20.61 26.24
CA ALA A 242 -6.37 19.47 26.71
C ALA A 242 -6.49 18.39 25.62
N PHE A 243 -6.85 18.79 24.39
CA PHE A 243 -6.91 17.88 23.24
C PHE A 243 -5.58 17.21 22.94
N LYS A 244 -4.49 17.96 22.91
CA LYS A 244 -3.13 17.40 22.73
C LYS A 244 -2.80 16.39 23.82
N THR A 245 -3.19 16.66 25.06
CA THR A 245 -2.97 15.72 26.18
C THR A 245 -3.72 14.41 25.98
N GLN A 246 -5.00 14.46 25.56
CA GLN A 246 -5.77 13.25 25.23
C GLN A 246 -5.16 12.49 24.04
N LEU A 247 -4.78 13.22 23.00
CA LEU A 247 -4.17 12.65 21.80
C LEU A 247 -2.83 11.96 22.12
N HIS A 248 -1.97 12.61 22.91
CA HIS A 248 -0.71 12.04 23.38
C HIS A 248 -0.94 10.76 24.18
N PHE A 249 -1.88 10.77 25.12
CA PHE A 249 -2.23 9.59 25.90
C PHE A 249 -2.63 8.41 24.99
N MET A 250 -3.50 8.65 24.00
CA MET A 250 -3.90 7.60 23.07
C MET A 250 -2.73 7.08 22.23
N ILE A 251 -1.87 7.98 21.73
CA ILE A 251 -0.68 7.60 20.93
C ILE A 251 0.28 6.74 21.78
N GLU A 252 0.54 7.12 23.03
CA GLU A 252 1.41 6.35 23.93
C GLU A 252 0.87 4.94 24.15
N LYS A 253 -0.44 4.79 24.38
CA LYS A 253 -1.09 3.48 24.53
C LYS A 253 -1.04 2.66 23.25
N SER A 254 -1.22 3.29 22.10
CA SER A 254 -1.06 2.63 20.81
C SER A 254 0.37 2.13 20.61
N VAL A 255 1.39 2.95 20.88
CA VAL A 255 2.80 2.53 20.74
C VAL A 255 3.15 1.38 21.69
N GLU A 256 2.71 1.45 22.94
CA GLU A 256 2.88 0.38 23.93
C GLU A 256 2.30 -0.94 23.40
N TYR A 257 1.04 -0.91 22.95
CA TYR A 257 0.34 -2.08 22.45
C TYR A 257 0.98 -2.65 21.17
N ASN A 258 1.35 -1.79 20.21
CA ASN A 258 2.04 -2.20 18.99
C ASN A 258 3.35 -2.96 19.29
N ASN A 259 4.14 -2.44 20.23
CA ASN A 259 5.41 -3.06 20.62
C ASN A 259 5.20 -4.42 21.30
N LEU A 260 4.16 -4.56 22.12
CA LEU A 260 3.81 -5.84 22.75
C LEU A 260 3.35 -6.86 21.71
N LEU A 261 2.50 -6.47 20.75
CA LEU A 261 2.10 -7.34 19.65
C LEU A 261 3.29 -7.77 18.79
N GLY A 262 4.22 -6.86 18.49
CA GLY A 262 5.44 -7.18 17.74
C GLY A 262 6.28 -8.26 18.44
N LYS A 263 6.46 -8.15 19.77
CA LYS A 263 7.14 -9.19 20.57
C LYS A 263 6.37 -10.52 20.56
N GLY A 264 5.04 -10.46 20.66
CA GLY A 264 4.20 -11.65 20.56
C GLY A 264 4.34 -12.35 19.21
N HIS A 265 4.31 -11.59 18.12
CA HIS A 265 4.47 -12.11 16.76
C HIS A 265 5.84 -12.77 16.57
N GLN A 266 6.92 -12.17 17.09
CA GLN A 266 8.26 -12.75 17.02
C GLN A 266 8.35 -14.16 17.63
N ILE A 267 7.58 -14.42 18.69
CA ILE A 267 7.59 -15.70 19.40
C ILE A 267 6.64 -16.71 18.75
N LEU A 268 5.45 -16.27 18.36
CA LEU A 268 4.35 -17.15 17.95
C LEU A 268 4.27 -17.39 16.44
N HIS A 269 4.70 -16.43 15.63
CA HIS A 269 4.53 -16.44 14.16
C HIS A 269 5.81 -16.00 13.43
N PRO A 270 6.92 -16.75 13.52
CA PRO A 270 8.12 -16.43 12.75
C PRO A 270 7.88 -16.63 11.23
N SER A 271 8.12 -15.58 10.43
CA SER A 271 7.90 -15.58 8.97
C SER A 271 9.19 -15.91 8.18
N GLY A 272 9.60 -17.18 8.18
CA GLY A 272 10.86 -17.64 7.60
C GLY A 272 11.02 -17.48 6.07
N LEU A 273 9.94 -17.65 5.29
CA LEU A 273 9.94 -17.44 3.84
C LEU A 273 9.90 -15.96 3.49
N HIS A 274 9.12 -15.15 4.21
CA HIS A 274 9.12 -13.69 4.07
C HIS A 274 10.52 -13.11 4.30
N ILE A 275 11.20 -13.50 5.39
CA ILE A 275 12.54 -13.00 5.73
C ILE A 275 13.56 -13.32 4.62
N LYS A 276 13.50 -14.50 4.00
CA LYS A 276 14.41 -14.87 2.90
C LYS A 276 14.25 -14.02 1.65
N ASN A 277 13.11 -13.35 1.49
CA ASN A 277 12.85 -12.43 0.38
C ASN A 277 13.22 -10.97 0.69
N LEU A 278 13.65 -10.68 1.93
CA LEU A 278 14.25 -9.40 2.30
C LEU A 278 15.78 -9.46 2.09
N ARG A 279 16.34 -8.35 1.64
CA ARG A 279 17.78 -8.13 1.52
C ARG A 279 18.24 -7.27 2.69
N GLY A 280 19.03 -7.84 3.59
CA GLY A 280 19.55 -7.20 4.81
C GLY A 280 19.48 -8.14 5.99
#